data_AF-A0A016TQR6-F1
#
_entry.id   AF-A0A016TQR6-F1
#
_cell.length_a   1.000
_cell.length_b   1.000
_cell.length_c   1.000
_cell.angle_alpha   90.00
_cell.angle_beta   90.00
_cell.angle_gamma   90.00
#
_symmetry.space_group_name_H-M   'P 1'
#
loop_
_entity.id
_entity.type
_entity.pdbx_description
1 polymer ?
#
loop_
_entity_poly.entity_id
_entity_poly.type
_entity_poly.pdbx_seq_one_letter_code
_entity_poly.pdbx_strand_id
1 'polypeptide(L)'
;MHPSMFPQNDDPHSTLSGTAIDAYTYSEITHKRIAVRTQRTTAPIEEDFHQQPPSQLQRRPALPLEQAKNAQRKVASVTKCKFCEGLHWTTDCTLFATLTARRDRVYYLRKCERCLTPNNHLVTACPAKIICFYCKRANRTAEMTKHHSAFCVYQFKM
;
A
#
# COMPACT_ATOMS: atom_id res chain seq x y z
N MET A 1 69.03 -38.63 1.72
CA MET A 1 68.96 -37.97 3.04
C MET A 1 67.54 -37.46 3.23
N HIS A 2 66.99 -37.69 4.42
CA HIS A 2 65.56 -37.79 4.77
C HIS A 2 64.64 -36.60 4.41
N PRO A 3 63.36 -36.88 4.07
CA PRO A 3 62.24 -35.97 4.28
C PRO A 3 61.55 -36.24 5.63
N SER A 4 61.18 -35.19 6.36
CA SER A 4 60.40 -35.21 7.62
C SER A 4 59.64 -33.88 7.73
N MET A 5 58.43 -33.73 8.24
CA MET A 5 57.33 -34.62 8.61
C MET A 5 56.11 -33.69 8.74
N PHE A 6 54.92 -34.13 8.31
CA PHE A 6 53.65 -33.58 8.78
C PHE A 6 53.48 -33.89 10.28
N PRO A 7 52.59 -33.17 10.98
CA PRO A 7 51.61 -33.91 11.75
C PRO A 7 50.17 -33.58 11.36
N GLN A 8 49.41 -34.66 11.22
CA GLN A 8 47.97 -34.76 11.21
C GLN A 8 47.43 -34.32 12.58
N ASN A 9 46.29 -33.61 12.58
CA ASN A 9 45.40 -33.57 13.73
C ASN A 9 44.06 -34.12 13.26
N ASP A 10 43.85 -35.40 13.56
CA ASP A 10 42.58 -36.09 13.47
C ASP A 10 41.83 -35.97 14.82
N ASP A 11 40.49 -35.88 14.70
CA ASP A 11 39.47 -36.42 15.62
C ASP A 11 39.05 -35.63 16.90
N PRO A 12 37.89 -35.97 17.54
CA PRO A 12 36.52 -35.75 17.04
C PRO A 12 35.53 -35.29 18.16
N HIS A 13 34.25 -35.17 17.82
CA HIS A 13 33.08 -35.26 18.71
C HIS A 13 32.93 -34.25 19.88
N SER A 14 31.97 -33.33 19.72
CA SER A 14 31.11 -32.92 20.83
C SER A 14 29.70 -32.68 20.31
N THR A 15 28.92 -33.75 20.37
CA THR A 15 27.49 -33.77 20.64
C THR A 15 27.15 -32.75 21.72
N LEU A 16 26.08 -31.97 21.55
CA LEU A 16 25.05 -31.68 22.57
C LEU A 16 23.92 -30.87 21.90
N SER A 17 22.74 -31.49 21.85
CA SER A 17 21.45 -30.92 22.28
C SER A 17 21.05 -29.58 21.66
N GLY A 18 20.06 -29.50 20.77
CA GLY A 18 18.69 -29.86 21.10
C GLY A 18 18.00 -28.74 21.89
N THR A 19 17.57 -27.68 21.22
CA THR A 19 16.50 -26.79 21.71
C THR A 19 15.64 -26.32 20.54
N ALA A 20 14.41 -26.85 20.53
CA ALA A 20 13.17 -26.26 20.04
C ALA A 20 13.31 -25.11 19.02
N ILE A 21 13.09 -25.41 17.74
CA ILE A 21 12.42 -24.44 16.88
C ILE A 21 10.95 -24.49 17.26
N ASP A 22 10.59 -23.61 18.18
CA ASP A 22 9.22 -23.44 18.62
C ASP A 22 8.32 -23.22 17.41
N ALA A 23 7.35 -24.13 17.28
CA ALA A 23 6.22 -24.00 16.41
C ALA A 23 5.55 -22.64 16.73
N TYR A 24 5.61 -21.71 15.78
CA TYR A 24 4.82 -20.49 15.82
C TYR A 24 3.34 -20.89 15.75
N THR A 25 2.75 -21.15 16.91
CA THR A 25 1.31 -21.35 17.08
C THR A 25 0.63 -20.03 16.79
N TYR A 26 -0.02 -19.96 15.63
CA TYR A 26 -0.87 -18.88 15.19
C TYR A 26 -2.06 -18.77 16.16
N SER A 27 -2.02 -17.79 17.06
CA SER A 27 -3.12 -17.50 17.97
C SER A 27 -4.28 -16.86 17.20
N GLU A 28 -5.44 -17.50 17.27
CA GLU A 28 -6.72 -17.03 16.77
C GLU A 28 -7.07 -15.66 17.38
N ILE A 29 -7.24 -14.64 16.55
CA ILE A 29 -7.74 -13.33 17.00
C ILE A 29 -9.12 -13.11 16.37
N THR A 30 -10.11 -13.35 17.22
CA THR A 30 -11.54 -13.05 17.08
C THR A 30 -11.85 -11.69 16.45
N HIS A 31 -12.77 -11.74 15.49
CA HIS A 31 -13.35 -10.61 14.78
C HIS A 31 -14.07 -9.62 15.71
N LYS A 32 -13.57 -8.37 15.80
CA LYS A 32 -14.40 -7.26 16.29
C LYS A 32 -14.94 -6.47 15.10
N ARG A 33 -16.21 -6.73 14.76
CA ARG A 33 -17.02 -5.91 13.85
C ARG A 33 -17.22 -4.54 14.50
N ILE A 34 -16.57 -3.50 13.98
CA ILE A 34 -16.91 -2.12 14.33
C ILE A 34 -18.05 -1.69 13.39
N ALA A 35 -19.26 -1.66 13.94
CA ALA A 35 -20.44 -1.10 13.29
C ALA A 35 -20.30 0.43 13.25
N VAL A 36 -20.08 1.00 12.06
CA VAL A 36 -20.14 2.46 11.87
C VAL A 36 -21.61 2.85 11.69
N ARG A 37 -22.17 3.40 12.75
CA ARG A 37 -23.50 4.00 12.82
C ARG A 37 -23.43 5.43 12.29
N THR A 38 -23.68 5.64 11.00
CA THR A 38 -23.84 6.99 10.45
C THR A 38 -25.30 7.40 10.58
N GLN A 39 -25.57 8.33 11.50
CA GLN A 39 -26.90 8.88 11.71
C GLN A 39 -27.23 9.86 10.58
N ARG A 40 -28.41 9.64 10.01
CA ARG A 40 -29.06 10.43 8.97
C ARG A 40 -29.75 11.61 9.65
N THR A 41 -29.27 12.83 9.45
CA THR A 41 -29.97 14.04 9.87
C THR A 41 -30.76 14.58 8.69
N THR A 42 -32.07 14.35 8.72
CA THR A 42 -33.07 15.06 7.92
C THR A 42 -33.53 16.27 8.72
N ALA A 43 -33.45 17.47 8.13
CA ALA A 43 -34.22 18.62 8.58
C ALA A 43 -35.00 19.17 7.36
N PRO A 44 -36.32 19.40 7.50
CA PRO A 44 -37.19 19.91 6.44
C PRO A 44 -37.04 21.43 6.35
N ILE A 45 -37.03 21.97 5.14
CA ILE A 45 -37.19 23.42 4.95
C ILE A 45 -38.21 23.62 3.85
N GLU A 46 -39.21 24.40 4.22
CA GLU A 46 -40.52 24.57 3.62
C GLU A 46 -40.46 25.27 2.26
N GLU A 47 -41.44 24.92 1.43
CA GLU A 47 -41.74 25.53 0.14
C GLU A 47 -42.26 26.96 0.37
N ASP A 48 -41.54 27.97 -0.12
CA ASP A 48 -42.13 29.29 -0.38
C ASP A 48 -42.16 29.57 -1.88
N PHE A 49 -43.38 29.84 -2.32
CA PHE A 49 -43.86 29.81 -3.68
C PHE A 49 -43.99 31.26 -4.14
N HIS A 50 -42.94 31.80 -4.77
CA HIS A 50 -43.00 33.13 -5.39
C HIS A 50 -42.90 33.02 -6.91
N GLN A 51 -44.06 33.17 -7.55
CA GLN A 51 -44.27 33.16 -8.99
C GLN A 51 -43.70 34.42 -9.66
N GLN A 52 -42.86 34.25 -10.68
CA GLN A 52 -42.46 35.31 -11.62
C GLN A 52 -43.11 35.08 -13.01
N PRO A 53 -43.55 36.15 -13.70
CA PRO A 53 -44.33 36.06 -14.94
C PRO A 53 -43.49 35.67 -16.18
N PRO A 54 -44.14 35.15 -17.25
CA PRO A 54 -43.46 34.60 -18.41
C PRO A 54 -43.22 35.69 -19.44
N SER A 55 -41.96 36.00 -19.78
CA SER A 55 -41.66 36.78 -20.99
C SER A 55 -40.20 36.66 -21.43
N GLN A 56 -40.02 36.55 -22.75
CA GLN A 56 -38.81 36.73 -23.56
C GLN A 56 -38.04 35.46 -23.95
N LEU A 57 -38.57 34.80 -24.99
CA LEU A 57 -37.81 33.98 -25.94
C LEU A 57 -36.75 34.85 -26.64
N GLN A 58 -35.58 35.00 -26.02
CA GLN A 58 -34.41 35.53 -26.70
C GLN A 58 -33.67 34.39 -27.40
N ARG A 59 -33.85 34.34 -28.72
CA ARG A 59 -33.08 33.52 -29.68
C ARG A 59 -31.58 33.72 -29.44
N ARG A 60 -30.92 32.72 -28.85
CA ARG A 60 -29.45 32.65 -28.83
C ARG A 60 -28.97 32.21 -30.22
N PRO A 61 -27.98 32.89 -30.83
CA PRO A 61 -27.30 32.37 -32.01
C PRO A 61 -26.66 31.03 -31.66
N ALA A 62 -26.93 30.00 -32.46
CA ALA A 62 -26.27 28.72 -32.38
C ALA A 62 -24.77 28.93 -32.69
N LEU A 63 -23.92 28.79 -31.68
CA LEU A 63 -22.48 28.71 -31.86
C LEU A 63 -22.16 27.44 -32.66
N PRO A 64 -21.33 27.50 -33.72
CA PRO A 64 -20.97 26.34 -34.52
C PRO A 64 -20.39 25.21 -33.67
N LEU A 65 -21.04 24.05 -33.77
CA LEU A 65 -20.77 22.83 -33.04
C LEU A 65 -19.58 22.05 -33.64
N GLU A 66 -18.49 22.71 -34.02
CA GLU A 66 -17.40 22.05 -34.77
C GLU A 66 -16.05 22.34 -34.14
N GLN A 67 -15.79 21.76 -32.96
CA GLN A 67 -14.44 21.45 -32.45
C GLN A 67 -14.48 20.67 -31.11
N ALA A 68 -15.35 19.66 -31.00
CA ALA A 68 -15.30 18.67 -29.92
C ALA A 68 -14.47 17.43 -30.31
N LYS A 69 -13.33 17.63 -30.97
CA LYS A 69 -12.40 16.56 -31.35
C LYS A 69 -10.98 16.94 -30.92
N ASN A 70 -10.71 16.85 -29.62
CA ASN A 70 -9.41 16.49 -29.00
C ASN A 70 -9.37 16.83 -27.50
N ALA A 71 -10.49 16.67 -26.79
CA ALA A 71 -10.51 16.70 -25.33
C ALA A 71 -10.57 15.26 -24.80
N GLN A 72 -9.65 14.40 -25.27
CA GLN A 72 -9.26 13.23 -24.49
C GLN A 72 -8.50 13.78 -23.28
N ARG A 73 -9.22 14.42 -22.36
CA ARG A 73 -8.72 14.77 -21.03
C ARG A 73 -8.15 13.46 -20.53
N LYS A 74 -6.82 13.40 -20.35
CA LYS A 74 -6.20 12.38 -19.50
C LYS A 74 -6.92 12.53 -18.17
N VAL A 75 -7.98 11.75 -17.95
CA VAL A 75 -8.64 11.65 -16.66
C VAL A 75 -7.53 11.10 -15.80
N ALA A 76 -6.90 11.98 -15.00
CA ALA A 76 -5.84 11.60 -14.10
C ALA A 76 -6.42 10.47 -13.26
N SER A 77 -5.95 9.24 -13.49
CA SER A 77 -6.47 8.06 -12.81
C SER A 77 -6.31 8.34 -11.32
N VAL A 78 -7.43 8.56 -10.64
CA VAL A 78 -7.40 8.84 -9.20
C VAL A 78 -6.77 7.63 -8.55
N THR A 79 -5.60 7.83 -7.96
CA THR A 79 -4.84 6.72 -7.37
C THR A 79 -5.58 6.25 -6.13
N LYS A 80 -6.07 5.02 -6.17
CA LYS A 80 -6.67 4.35 -5.01
C LYS A 80 -5.57 3.77 -4.12
N CYS A 81 -5.68 4.00 -2.82
CA CYS A 81 -4.81 3.44 -1.81
C CYS A 81 -4.84 1.90 -1.87
N LYS A 82 -3.67 1.25 -1.87
CA LYS A 82 -3.59 -0.21 -1.98
C LYS A 82 -4.03 -0.96 -0.71
N PHE A 83 -4.21 -0.25 0.41
CA PHE A 83 -4.61 -0.82 1.70
C PHE A 83 -6.11 -0.66 2.01
N CYS A 84 -6.66 0.55 1.83
CA CYS A 84 -8.03 0.88 2.19
C CYS A 84 -8.90 1.34 1.02
N GLU A 85 -8.35 1.35 -0.20
CA GLU A 85 -9.05 1.73 -1.45
C GLU A 85 -9.57 3.18 -1.51
N GLY A 86 -9.25 4.00 -0.50
CA GLY A 86 -9.54 5.43 -0.47
C GLY A 86 -8.74 6.21 -1.52
N LEU A 87 -9.18 7.44 -1.80
CA LEU A 87 -8.59 8.30 -2.83
C LEU A 87 -7.37 9.06 -2.28
N HIS A 88 -6.30 8.32 -1.98
CA HIS A 88 -5.02 8.85 -1.52
C HIS A 88 -3.88 7.89 -1.90
N TRP A 89 -2.65 8.38 -1.80
CA TRP A 89 -1.46 7.58 -2.04
C TRP A 89 -1.28 6.57 -0.91
N THR A 90 -0.79 5.38 -1.23
CA THR A 90 -0.62 4.31 -0.22
C THR A 90 0.32 4.71 0.92
N THR A 91 1.26 5.62 0.67
CA THR A 91 2.13 6.19 1.72
C THR A 91 1.35 7.01 2.74
N ASP A 92 0.30 7.69 2.31
CA ASP A 92 -0.42 8.69 3.10
C ASP A 92 -1.63 8.08 3.82
N CYS A 93 -1.74 6.75 3.82
CA CYS A 93 -2.83 6.04 4.47
C CYS A 93 -2.74 6.17 6.00
N THR A 94 -3.70 6.89 6.58
CA THR A 94 -3.82 7.10 8.03
C THR A 94 -4.44 5.91 8.76
N LEU A 95 -5.25 5.09 8.07
CA LEU A 95 -5.86 3.89 8.65
C LEU A 95 -4.81 2.81 8.96
N PHE A 96 -3.74 2.74 8.18
CA PHE A 96 -2.62 1.83 8.38
C PHE A 96 -1.36 2.66 8.60
N ALA A 97 -1.24 3.29 9.77
CA ALA A 97 -0.19 4.26 10.07
C ALA A 97 1.17 3.61 10.41
N THR A 98 1.19 2.40 10.98
CA THR A 98 2.42 1.69 11.40
C THR A 98 2.84 0.64 10.38
N LEU A 99 4.11 0.24 10.40
CA LEU A 99 4.61 -0.83 9.53
C LEU A 99 3.94 -2.16 9.83
N THR A 100 3.71 -2.48 11.10
CA THR A 100 3.03 -3.71 11.50
C THR A 100 1.62 -3.77 10.89
N ALA A 101 0.81 -2.73 11.10
CA ALA A 101 -0.54 -2.66 10.53
C ALA A 101 -0.55 -2.75 8.99
N ARG A 102 0.45 -2.15 8.32
CA ARG A 102 0.59 -2.22 6.87
C ARG A 102 0.94 -3.64 6.39
N ARG A 103 1.80 -4.37 7.11
CA ARG A 103 2.18 -5.74 6.76
C ARG A 103 1.00 -6.67 6.91
N ASP A 104 0.33 -6.62 8.07
CA ASP A 104 -0.88 -7.40 8.35
C ASP A 104 -1.93 -7.18 7.26
N ARG A 105 -2.10 -5.92 6.83
CA ARG A 105 -3.05 -5.59 5.77
C ARG A 105 -2.66 -6.15 4.42
N VAL A 106 -1.38 -6.12 4.05
CA VAL A 106 -0.93 -6.67 2.76
C VAL A 106 -1.05 -8.19 2.72
N TYR A 107 -0.75 -8.87 3.82
CA TYR A 107 -0.97 -10.31 3.94
C TYR A 107 -2.46 -10.67 3.85
N TYR A 108 -3.32 -9.93 4.57
CA TYR A 108 -4.77 -10.10 4.47
C TYR A 108 -5.28 -9.93 3.03
N LEU A 109 -4.74 -8.94 2.29
CA LEU A 109 -5.10 -8.68 0.90
C LEU A 109 -4.40 -9.61 -0.11
N ARG A 110 -3.56 -10.55 0.35
CA ARG A 110 -2.74 -11.44 -0.49
C ARG A 110 -1.95 -10.69 -1.55
N LYS A 111 -1.31 -9.59 -1.16
CA LYS A 111 -0.43 -8.78 -2.02
C LYS A 111 1.03 -8.98 -1.62
N CYS A 112 1.95 -8.71 -2.54
CA CYS A 112 3.38 -8.71 -2.25
C CYS A 112 3.81 -7.40 -1.59
N GLU A 113 4.63 -7.46 -0.54
CA GLU A 113 5.11 -6.27 0.17
C GLU A 113 6.04 -5.38 -0.66
N ARG A 114 6.79 -5.95 -1.61
CA ARG A 114 7.70 -5.18 -2.48
C ARG A 114 6.98 -4.44 -3.59
N CYS A 115 5.90 -4.97 -4.15
CA CYS A 115 5.26 -4.36 -5.33
C CYS A 115 3.79 -3.98 -5.15
N LEU A 116 3.16 -4.40 -4.04
CA LEU A 116 1.73 -4.18 -3.75
C LEU A 116 0.77 -4.73 -4.82
N THR A 117 1.24 -5.64 -5.67
CA THR A 117 0.43 -6.40 -6.62
C THR A 117 0.05 -7.76 -6.01
N PRO A 118 -0.88 -8.52 -6.62
CA PRO A 118 -1.23 -9.86 -6.12
C PRO A 118 0.00 -10.74 -5.91
N ASN A 119 -0.01 -11.53 -4.83
CA ASN A 119 1.13 -12.32 -4.38
C ASN A 119 1.35 -13.60 -5.23
N ASN A 120 1.59 -13.42 -6.52
CA ASN A 120 1.88 -14.49 -7.47
C ASN A 120 3.38 -14.84 -7.53
N HIS A 121 4.17 -14.34 -6.57
CA HIS A 121 5.62 -14.50 -6.51
C HIS A 121 6.10 -14.31 -5.07
N LEU A 122 7.27 -14.86 -4.73
CA LEU A 122 7.90 -14.62 -3.44
C LEU A 122 8.49 -13.22 -3.35
N VAL A 123 8.46 -12.61 -2.16
CA VAL A 123 9.01 -11.25 -1.92
C VAL A 123 10.50 -11.18 -2.31
N THR A 124 11.28 -12.21 -1.99
CA THR A 124 12.70 -12.35 -2.32
C THR A 124 12.97 -12.44 -3.82
N ALA A 125 12.01 -12.99 -4.59
CA ALA A 125 12.08 -13.13 -6.04
C ALA A 125 11.16 -12.13 -6.76
N CYS A 126 10.77 -11.03 -6.10
CA CYS A 126 9.87 -10.05 -6.70
C CYS A 126 10.56 -9.35 -7.89
N PRO A 127 9.98 -9.39 -9.11
CA PRO A 127 10.59 -8.82 -10.31
C PRO A 127 10.55 -7.29 -10.34
N ALA A 128 9.85 -6.66 -9.41
CA ALA A 128 9.65 -5.23 -9.39
C ALA A 128 10.95 -4.48 -9.06
N LYS A 129 11.38 -3.62 -9.98
CA LYS A 129 12.51 -2.69 -9.81
C LYS A 129 12.02 -1.39 -9.17
N ILE A 130 11.55 -1.48 -7.95
CA ILE A 130 11.01 -0.33 -7.21
C ILE A 130 12.10 0.41 -6.43
N ILE A 131 11.91 1.72 -6.30
CA ILE A 131 12.78 2.59 -5.51
C ILE A 131 11.93 3.29 -4.45
N CYS A 132 12.33 3.16 -3.19
CA CYS A 132 11.73 3.89 -2.08
C CYS A 132 12.02 5.39 -2.21
N PHE A 133 10.96 6.18 -2.31
CA PHE A 133 11.03 7.64 -2.45
C PHE A 133 11.77 8.29 -1.28
N TYR A 134 11.49 7.86 -0.04
CA TYR A 134 12.07 8.44 1.16
C TYR A 134 13.57 8.14 1.29
N CYS A 135 13.98 6.91 0.99
CA CYS A 135 15.39 6.51 1.00
C CYS A 135 16.16 7.17 -0.13
N LYS A 136 15.56 7.30 -1.32
CA LYS A 136 16.15 8.07 -2.42
C LYS A 136 16.38 9.53 -2.03
N ARG A 137 15.37 10.18 -1.44
CA ARG A 137 15.46 11.59 -1.02
C ARG A 137 16.52 11.82 0.05
N ALA A 138 16.73 10.84 0.94
CA ALA A 138 17.75 10.89 1.98
C ALA A 138 19.11 10.29 1.57
N ASN A 139 19.31 10.03 0.27
CA ASN A 139 20.52 9.44 -0.29
C ASN A 139 20.96 8.08 0.33
N ARG A 140 19.99 7.28 0.81
CA ARG A 140 20.24 5.93 1.33
C ARG A 140 20.26 4.92 0.18
N THR A 141 21.35 4.91 -0.58
CA THR A 141 21.53 4.11 -1.80
C THR A 141 21.43 2.60 -1.57
N ALA A 142 21.95 2.10 -0.45
CA ALA A 142 21.88 0.68 -0.10
C ALA A 142 20.45 0.20 0.23
N GLU A 143 19.62 1.07 0.80
CA GLU A 143 18.29 0.69 1.30
C GLU A 143 17.16 0.99 0.30
N MET A 144 17.37 1.92 -0.64
CA MET A 144 16.29 2.41 -1.48
C MET A 144 15.68 1.37 -2.42
N THR A 145 16.36 0.25 -2.72
CA THR A 145 15.86 -0.81 -3.63
C THR A 145 15.28 -2.03 -2.91
N LYS A 146 15.42 -2.09 -1.58
CA LYS A 146 15.04 -3.26 -0.77
C LYS A 146 13.54 -3.32 -0.47
N HIS A 147 12.87 -2.18 -0.38
CA HIS A 147 11.48 -2.08 0.08
C HIS A 147 10.65 -1.06 -0.72
N HIS A 148 9.33 -1.24 -0.70
CA HIS A 148 8.39 -0.27 -1.25
C HIS A 148 8.29 0.97 -0.34
N SER A 149 8.06 2.16 -0.90
CA SER A 149 7.95 3.41 -0.12
C SER A 149 6.97 3.33 1.05
N ALA A 150 5.86 2.58 0.87
CA ALA A 150 4.85 2.36 1.90
C ALA A 150 5.34 1.52 3.10
N PHE A 151 6.51 0.88 3.00
CA PHE A 151 7.13 0.02 4.02
C PHE A 151 8.52 0.52 4.44
N CYS A 152 8.80 1.82 4.26
CA CYS A 152 10.07 2.42 4.65
C CYS A 152 10.22 2.49 6.18
N VAL A 153 11.23 1.79 6.73
CA VAL A 153 11.55 1.77 8.17
C VAL A 153 11.95 3.13 8.74
N TYR A 154 12.40 4.04 7.88
CA TYR A 154 12.78 5.40 8.26
C TYR A 154 11.61 6.39 8.21
N GLN A 155 10.44 5.98 7.70
CA GLN A 155 9.28 6.85 7.55
C GLN A 155 8.14 6.46 8.51
N PHE A 156 7.95 5.17 8.74
CA PHE A 156 6.85 4.65 9.55
C PHE A 156 7.40 3.96 10.78
N LYS A 157 6.72 4.13 11.92
CA LYS A 157 7.04 3.40 13.16
C LYS A 157 6.65 1.93 13.02
N MET A 158 7.36 1.06 13.75
CA MET A 158 7.01 -0.36 13.85
C MET A 158 5.64 -0.52 14.49
#